data_AF-A0A6P6A059-F1
#
_entry.id   AF-A0A6P6A059-F1
#
_cell.length_a   1.000
_cell.length_b   1.000
_cell.length_c   1.000
_cell.angle_alpha   90.00
_cell.angle_beta   90.00
_cell.angle_gamma   90.00
#
_symmetry.space_group_name_H-M   'P 1'
#
loop_
_entity.id
_entity.type
_entity.pdbx_description
1 polymer ?
#
loop_
_entity_poly.entity_id
_entity_poly.type
_entity_poly.pdbx_seq_one_letter_code
_entity_poly.pdbx_strand_id
1 'polypeptide(L)'
;MTLEPDQAPVDSITLFVALLCSCIVIGHLLEKNRWFNESITALAIGFCTGIIILFTTEGKRSHILVFNEELFFIYLLPPIIFNAGFQVKKKQFFRNFMMIILFGAVGTLISFVIISVGTVQLFKKLNIGFLDIGDYLALGAIFSATDSVCTLQVLNQDETPLLYSIVFGEGVVNDATSIVLFNAIQKFDLSHITSSIFMEFIGSFLYFFITSTLLGVGVGLISAYIIKKLYIGRHSTDREVALMILMAYLSYMMAELFNLSSILTVFFCGIVMSHYTWHNVTEGSRVTTKHAFATLSFISEIFIFLYVGMDALDIEKWKVVSKSPGTSAGVSSILLALVLVERAASVFPLSFLSNLIKRSQSDKFTLKQQVIIWWAGLMRGSVSVALAYSQVN
;
A
#
# COMPACT_ATOMS: atom_id res chain seq x y z
N MET A 1 -0.29 -34.90 -20.42
CA MET A 1 -1.68 -34.88 -19.91
C MET A 1 -2.23 -33.51 -20.19
N THR A 2 -3.05 -33.41 -21.23
CA THR A 2 -3.75 -32.18 -21.62
C THR A 2 -4.88 -31.96 -20.61
N LEU A 3 -4.69 -31.03 -19.67
CA LEU A 3 -5.73 -30.58 -18.76
C LEU A 3 -6.91 -30.04 -19.57
N GLU A 4 -8.12 -30.53 -19.28
CA GLU A 4 -9.35 -29.97 -19.83
C GLU A 4 -9.46 -28.49 -19.42
N PRO A 5 -9.92 -27.59 -20.32
CA PRO A 5 -9.91 -26.15 -20.08
C PRO A 5 -10.71 -25.70 -18.84
N ASP A 6 -11.66 -26.51 -18.37
CA ASP A 6 -12.48 -26.23 -17.18
C ASP A 6 -11.86 -26.69 -15.84
N GLN A 7 -10.81 -27.54 -15.86
CA GLN A 7 -10.14 -28.03 -14.64
C GLN A 7 -8.95 -27.16 -14.20
N ALA A 8 -8.30 -26.48 -15.15
CA ALA A 8 -7.18 -25.59 -14.90
C ALA A 8 -7.42 -24.51 -13.81
N PRO A 9 -8.59 -23.83 -13.73
CA PRO A 9 -8.82 -22.84 -12.66
C PRO A 9 -9.03 -23.47 -11.28
N VAL A 10 -9.62 -24.67 -11.20
CA VAL A 10 -9.87 -25.35 -9.91
C VAL A 10 -8.57 -25.85 -9.30
N ASP A 11 -7.70 -26.44 -10.09
CA ASP A 11 -6.41 -26.97 -9.63
C ASP A 11 -5.49 -25.85 -9.11
N SER A 12 -5.46 -24.71 -9.81
CA SER A 12 -4.67 -23.55 -9.42
C SER A 12 -5.20 -22.86 -8.16
N ILE A 13 -6.52 -22.73 -8.01
CA ILE A 13 -7.13 -22.24 -6.76
C ILE A 13 -6.87 -23.22 -5.62
N THR A 14 -6.97 -24.53 -5.86
CA THR A 14 -6.73 -25.56 -4.84
C THR A 14 -5.29 -25.53 -4.34
N LEU A 15 -4.31 -25.43 -5.25
CA LEU A 15 -2.90 -25.24 -4.89
C LEU A 15 -2.72 -23.98 -4.05
N PHE A 16 -3.33 -22.87 -4.45
CA PHE A 16 -3.21 -21.61 -3.74
C PHE A 16 -3.77 -21.69 -2.31
N VAL A 17 -4.96 -22.27 -2.14
CA VAL A 17 -5.57 -22.48 -0.82
C VAL A 17 -4.71 -23.41 0.04
N ALA A 18 -4.17 -24.49 -0.52
CA ALA A 18 -3.28 -25.40 0.19
C ALA A 18 -2.00 -24.70 0.67
N LEU A 19 -1.43 -23.81 -0.16
CA LEU A 19 -0.28 -22.99 0.19
C LEU A 19 -0.59 -22.00 1.32
N LEU A 20 -1.73 -21.29 1.25
CA LEU A 20 -2.18 -20.41 2.33
C LEU A 20 -2.32 -21.16 3.66
N CYS A 21 -2.97 -22.34 3.65
CA CYS A 21 -3.07 -23.19 4.84
C CYS A 21 -1.68 -23.59 5.36
N SER A 22 -0.77 -23.95 4.46
CA SER A 22 0.61 -24.29 4.81
C SER A 22 1.36 -23.12 5.44
N CYS A 23 1.19 -21.89 4.92
CA CYS A 23 1.77 -20.68 5.49
C CYS A 23 1.28 -20.44 6.93
N ILE A 24 -0.01 -20.63 7.19
CA ILE A 24 -0.57 -20.45 8.55
C ILE A 24 -0.01 -21.50 9.51
N VAL A 25 0.00 -22.78 9.11
CA VAL A 25 0.50 -23.88 9.96
C VAL A 25 2.00 -23.74 10.22
N ILE A 26 2.80 -23.51 9.18
CA ILE A 26 4.25 -23.37 9.31
C ILE A 26 4.59 -22.09 10.07
N GLY A 27 3.88 -20.99 9.83
CA GLY A 27 4.05 -19.74 10.56
C GLY A 27 3.84 -19.93 12.07
N HIS A 28 2.74 -20.60 12.45
CA HIS A 28 2.47 -20.89 13.86
C HIS A 28 3.54 -21.82 14.50
N LEU A 29 4.06 -22.79 13.76
CA LEU A 29 5.15 -23.65 14.25
C LEU A 29 6.47 -22.88 14.45
N LEU A 30 6.72 -21.88 13.59
CA LEU A 30 7.92 -21.05 13.61
C LEU A 30 7.81 -19.83 14.54
N GLU A 31 6.64 -19.53 15.08
CA GLU A 31 6.36 -18.40 16.00
C GLU A 31 7.30 -18.37 17.23
N LYS A 32 7.82 -19.53 17.63
CA LYS A 32 8.81 -19.63 18.74
C LYS A 32 10.16 -18.96 18.41
N ASN A 33 10.49 -18.78 17.14
CA ASN A 33 11.73 -18.10 16.73
C ASN A 33 11.47 -16.62 16.49
N ARG A 34 12.17 -15.75 17.23
CA ARG A 34 12.08 -14.27 17.11
C ARG A 34 12.43 -13.70 15.71
N TRP A 35 12.92 -14.53 14.80
CA TRP A 35 13.36 -14.13 13.46
C TRP A 35 12.33 -14.43 12.38
N PHE A 36 11.33 -15.28 12.65
CA PHE A 36 10.34 -15.69 11.67
C PHE A 36 8.97 -15.12 12.03
N ASN A 37 8.56 -14.08 11.30
CA ASN A 37 7.17 -13.62 11.27
C ASN A 37 6.38 -14.42 10.21
N GLU A 38 5.06 -14.41 10.32
CA GLU A 38 4.14 -15.07 9.38
C GLU A 38 4.34 -14.55 7.96
N SER A 39 4.53 -13.24 7.81
CA SER A 39 4.85 -12.56 6.55
C SER A 39 6.12 -13.08 5.87
N ILE A 40 7.20 -13.24 6.64
CA ILE A 40 8.50 -13.74 6.13
C ILE A 40 8.34 -15.20 5.71
N THR A 41 7.58 -15.97 6.48
CA THR A 41 7.27 -17.37 6.19
C THR A 41 6.46 -17.50 4.91
N ALA A 42 5.43 -16.68 4.74
CA ALA A 42 4.61 -16.64 3.52
C ALA A 42 5.44 -16.27 2.28
N LEU A 43 6.29 -15.25 2.40
CA LEU A 43 7.20 -14.83 1.32
C LEU A 43 8.18 -15.95 0.94
N ALA A 44 8.79 -16.60 1.93
CA ALA A 44 9.72 -17.70 1.70
C ALA A 44 9.03 -18.92 1.05
N ILE A 45 7.83 -19.27 1.50
CA ILE A 45 7.03 -20.35 0.88
C ILE A 45 6.63 -19.97 -0.55
N GLY A 46 6.20 -18.73 -0.78
CA GLY A 46 5.90 -18.22 -2.13
C GLY A 46 7.10 -18.33 -3.06
N PHE A 47 8.28 -17.91 -2.59
CA PHE A 47 9.53 -18.02 -3.33
C PHE A 47 9.91 -19.47 -3.63
N CYS A 48 9.88 -20.36 -2.63
CA CYS A 48 10.12 -21.80 -2.84
C CYS A 48 9.14 -22.41 -3.84
N THR A 49 7.87 -22.03 -3.76
CA THR A 49 6.83 -22.48 -4.70
C THR A 49 7.12 -21.98 -6.11
N GLY A 50 7.51 -20.72 -6.26
CA GLY A 50 7.94 -20.15 -7.54
C GLY A 50 9.13 -20.91 -8.14
N ILE A 51 10.11 -21.31 -7.33
CA ILE A 51 11.25 -22.16 -7.76
C ILE A 51 10.74 -23.51 -8.27
N ILE A 52 9.88 -24.18 -7.51
CA ILE A 52 9.35 -25.51 -7.87
C ILE A 52 8.57 -25.42 -9.19
N ILE A 53 7.72 -24.41 -9.35
CA ILE A 53 6.97 -24.19 -10.59
C ILE A 53 7.92 -23.92 -11.76
N LEU A 54 8.95 -23.10 -11.55
CA LEU A 54 9.93 -22.79 -12.59
C LEU A 54 10.67 -24.03 -13.09
N PHE A 55 11.11 -24.90 -12.18
CA PHE A 55 11.77 -26.16 -12.53
C PHE A 55 10.81 -27.14 -13.20
N THR A 56 9.58 -27.25 -12.70
CA THR A 56 8.57 -28.20 -13.22
C THR A 56 8.11 -27.81 -14.62
N THR A 57 8.00 -26.51 -14.91
CA THR A 57 7.53 -26.00 -16.19
C THR A 57 8.67 -25.81 -17.21
N GLU A 58 9.91 -26.19 -16.89
CA GLU A 58 11.10 -26.03 -17.74
C GLU A 58 11.25 -24.58 -18.30
N GLY A 59 10.83 -23.57 -17.53
CA GLY A 59 10.85 -22.17 -17.96
C GLY A 59 9.81 -21.78 -19.03
N LYS A 60 8.79 -22.61 -19.30
CA LYS A 60 7.62 -22.23 -20.12
C LYS A 60 6.62 -21.40 -19.29
N ARG A 61 5.76 -20.64 -19.98
CA ARG A 61 4.78 -19.74 -19.36
C ARG A 61 3.90 -20.49 -18.37
N SER A 62 3.99 -20.13 -17.09
CA SER A 62 3.06 -20.58 -16.06
C SER A 62 2.10 -19.43 -15.77
N HIS A 63 0.87 -19.50 -16.28
CA HIS A 63 -0.16 -18.49 -16.00
C HIS A 63 -0.44 -18.33 -14.49
N ILE A 64 -0.06 -19.33 -13.69
CA ILE A 64 -0.16 -19.34 -12.23
C ILE A 64 0.77 -18.30 -11.58
N LEU A 65 1.87 -17.92 -12.23
CA LEU A 65 2.86 -16.96 -11.70
C LEU A 65 2.59 -15.51 -12.11
N VAL A 66 1.61 -15.26 -12.98
CA VAL A 66 1.35 -13.91 -13.48
C VAL A 66 0.60 -13.11 -12.43
N PHE A 67 1.16 -11.96 -12.04
CA PHE A 67 0.55 -11.02 -11.11
C PHE A 67 -0.74 -10.41 -11.70
N ASN A 68 -1.87 -10.62 -11.01
CA ASN A 68 -3.15 -10.02 -11.32
C ASN A 68 -3.39 -8.81 -10.40
N GLU A 69 -3.22 -7.62 -10.98
CA GLU A 69 -3.42 -6.33 -10.30
C GLU A 69 -4.85 -6.16 -9.77
N GLU A 70 -5.87 -6.57 -10.53
CA GLU A 70 -7.26 -6.44 -10.12
C GLU A 70 -7.54 -7.26 -8.86
N LEU A 71 -6.98 -8.48 -8.79
CA LEU A 71 -7.09 -9.32 -7.60
C LEU A 71 -6.48 -8.62 -6.38
N PHE A 72 -5.28 -8.06 -6.55
CA PHE A 72 -4.57 -7.35 -5.49
C PHE A 72 -5.37 -6.14 -4.97
N PHE A 73 -5.75 -5.24 -5.87
CA PHE A 73 -6.35 -3.96 -5.50
C PHE A 73 -7.81 -4.08 -5.07
N ILE A 74 -8.61 -4.91 -5.75
CA ILE A 74 -10.05 -4.96 -5.52
C ILE A 74 -10.41 -5.89 -4.36
N TYR A 75 -9.65 -6.97 -4.16
CA TYR A 75 -10.03 -8.01 -3.19
C TYR A 75 -9.11 -8.07 -1.96
N LEU A 76 -7.80 -7.95 -2.12
CA LEU A 76 -6.86 -8.15 -1.00
C LEU A 76 -6.64 -6.88 -0.19
N LEU A 77 -6.45 -5.74 -0.86
CA LEU A 77 -6.11 -4.47 -0.23
C LEU A 77 -7.23 -3.90 0.68
N PRO A 78 -8.53 -3.88 0.28
CA PRO A 78 -9.55 -3.20 1.06
C PRO A 78 -9.72 -3.72 2.50
N PRO A 79 -9.77 -5.05 2.76
CA PRO A 79 -9.81 -5.58 4.13
C PRO A 79 -8.65 -5.11 5.01
N ILE A 80 -7.44 -5.02 4.46
CA ILE A 80 -6.23 -4.65 5.21
C ILE A 80 -6.31 -3.19 5.64
N ILE A 81 -6.57 -2.29 4.68
CA ILE A 81 -6.66 -0.86 4.93
C ILE A 81 -7.84 -0.54 5.84
N PHE A 82 -8.98 -1.22 5.64
CA PHE A 82 -10.15 -1.05 6.49
C PHE A 82 -9.86 -1.48 7.92
N ASN A 83 -9.24 -2.66 8.12
CA ASN A 83 -8.86 -3.14 9.45
C ASN A 83 -7.87 -2.17 10.13
N ALA A 84 -6.87 -1.67 9.39
CA ALA A 84 -5.93 -0.66 9.88
C ALA A 84 -6.66 0.62 10.33
N GLY A 85 -7.61 1.13 9.53
CA GLY A 85 -8.43 2.30 9.89
C GLY A 85 -9.39 2.05 11.05
N PHE A 86 -9.91 0.83 11.16
CA PHE A 86 -10.82 0.44 12.22
C PHE A 86 -10.11 0.34 13.58
N GLN A 87 -8.90 -0.20 13.60
CA GLN A 87 -8.13 -0.42 14.82
C GLN A 87 -7.29 0.78 15.24
N VAL A 88 -6.98 1.73 14.35
CA VAL A 88 -6.06 2.84 14.63
C VAL A 88 -6.37 3.59 15.92
N LYS A 89 -5.33 3.94 16.70
CA LYS A 89 -5.47 4.79 17.90
C LYS A 89 -5.78 6.24 17.50
N LYS A 90 -7.05 6.51 17.20
CA LYS A 90 -7.62 7.79 16.71
C LYS A 90 -7.01 9.04 17.36
N LYS A 91 -6.93 9.10 18.69
CA LYS A 91 -6.35 10.27 19.40
C LYS A 91 -4.89 10.52 19.01
N GLN A 92 -4.09 9.47 18.88
CA GLN A 92 -2.68 9.58 18.51
C GLN A 92 -2.52 9.94 17.03
N PHE A 93 -3.34 9.34 16.16
CA PHE A 93 -3.36 9.66 14.73
C PHE A 93 -3.67 11.14 14.49
N PHE A 94 -4.79 11.64 15.03
CA PHE A 94 -5.20 13.04 14.83
C PHE A 94 -4.27 14.05 15.53
N ARG A 95 -3.64 13.69 16.65
CA ARG A 95 -2.62 14.53 17.29
C ARG A 95 -1.39 14.75 16.39
N ASN A 96 -1.03 13.76 15.58
CA ASN A 96 0.13 13.81 14.69
C ASN A 96 -0.26 14.03 13.21
N PHE A 97 -1.51 14.37 12.92
CA PHE A 97 -2.03 14.47 11.56
C PHE A 97 -1.28 15.46 10.68
N MET A 98 -0.90 16.62 11.23
CA MET A 98 -0.10 17.61 10.50
C MET A 98 1.27 17.06 10.08
N MET A 99 1.88 16.20 10.92
CA MET A 99 3.15 15.56 10.58
C MET A 99 2.96 14.49 9.52
N ILE A 100 1.89 13.70 9.62
CA ILE A 100 1.52 12.71 8.61
C ILE A 100 1.38 13.37 7.24
N ILE A 101 0.66 14.50 7.15
CA ILE A 101 0.56 15.28 5.92
C ILE A 101 1.93 15.82 5.48
N LEU A 102 2.74 16.33 6.42
CA LEU A 102 4.06 16.85 6.09
C LEU A 102 4.97 15.77 5.48
N PHE A 103 5.06 14.59 6.10
CA PHE A 103 5.85 13.47 5.57
C PHE A 103 5.26 12.95 4.25
N GLY A 104 3.94 12.74 4.19
CA GLY A 104 3.29 12.15 3.02
C GLY A 104 3.13 13.09 1.81
N ALA A 105 3.06 14.41 1.99
CA ALA A 105 2.94 15.36 0.88
C ALA A 105 4.27 16.06 0.57
N VAL A 106 4.95 16.62 1.58
CA VAL A 106 6.21 17.33 1.35
C VAL A 106 7.36 16.34 1.16
N GLY A 107 7.38 15.26 1.93
CA GLY A 107 8.41 14.22 1.78
C GLY A 107 8.38 13.54 0.42
N THR A 108 7.20 13.43 -0.19
CA THR A 108 7.01 12.80 -1.49
C THR A 108 7.36 13.73 -2.63
N LEU A 109 7.06 15.02 -2.51
CA LEU A 109 7.59 16.05 -3.42
C LEU A 109 9.13 16.09 -3.40
N ILE A 110 9.75 16.01 -2.21
CA ILE A 110 11.22 15.92 -2.10
C ILE A 110 11.72 14.65 -2.80
N SER A 111 11.07 13.52 -2.55
CA SER A 111 11.43 12.23 -3.14
C SER A 111 11.33 12.26 -4.67
N PHE A 112 10.24 12.80 -5.19
CA PHE A 112 9.99 13.01 -6.61
C PHE A 112 11.11 13.81 -7.28
N VAL A 113 11.50 14.97 -6.70
CA VAL A 113 12.54 15.83 -7.27
C VAL A 113 13.87 15.10 -7.31
N ILE A 114 14.26 14.41 -6.24
CA ILE A 114 15.54 13.70 -6.16
C ILE A 114 15.59 12.54 -7.16
N ILE A 115 14.53 11.74 -7.28
CA ILE A 115 14.49 10.63 -8.23
C ILE A 115 14.49 11.16 -9.67
N SER A 116 13.67 12.16 -9.98
CA SER A 116 13.58 12.72 -11.33
C SER A 116 14.93 13.31 -11.77
N VAL A 117 15.55 14.13 -10.92
CA VAL A 117 16.85 14.74 -11.24
C VAL A 117 17.96 13.67 -11.26
N GLY A 118 17.93 12.73 -10.32
CA GLY A 118 18.91 11.65 -10.20
C GLY A 118 18.90 10.72 -11.41
N THR A 119 17.72 10.31 -11.88
CA THR A 119 17.56 9.48 -13.07
C THR A 119 18.00 10.23 -14.33
N VAL A 120 17.63 11.51 -14.50
CA VAL A 120 18.12 12.35 -15.61
C VAL A 120 19.66 12.38 -15.66
N GLN A 121 20.33 12.57 -14.53
CA GLN A 121 21.79 12.69 -14.50
C GLN A 121 22.51 11.35 -14.68
N LEU A 122 21.98 10.27 -14.09
CA LEU A 122 22.64 8.97 -14.03
C LEU A 122 22.31 8.10 -15.24
N PHE A 123 21.08 8.11 -15.74
CA PHE A 123 20.70 7.30 -16.91
C PHE A 123 21.30 7.85 -18.20
N LYS A 124 21.47 9.18 -18.31
CA LYS A 124 22.25 9.79 -19.40
C LYS A 124 23.69 9.28 -19.47
N LYS A 125 24.32 8.95 -18.34
CA LYS A 125 25.67 8.37 -18.31
C LYS A 125 25.72 6.91 -18.73
N LEU A 126 24.60 6.19 -18.60
CA LEU A 126 24.48 4.78 -18.97
C LEU A 126 24.03 4.56 -20.43
N ASN A 127 23.80 5.62 -21.20
CA ASN A 127 23.31 5.55 -22.60
C ASN A 127 22.03 4.71 -22.76
N ILE A 128 21.12 4.76 -21.78
CA ILE A 128 19.85 4.02 -21.80
C ILE A 128 18.86 4.80 -22.67
N GLY A 129 18.99 4.67 -23.99
CA GLY A 129 18.04 5.21 -24.97
C GLY A 129 17.77 6.72 -24.87
N PHE A 130 16.81 7.18 -25.67
CA PHE A 130 16.27 8.55 -25.58
C PHE A 130 14.96 8.49 -24.78
N LEU A 131 15.05 8.73 -23.46
CA LEU A 131 13.88 9.03 -22.63
C LEU A 131 13.62 10.52 -22.67
N ASP A 132 12.35 10.92 -22.78
CA ASP A 132 11.96 12.31 -22.73
C ASP A 132 11.95 12.81 -21.27
N ILE A 133 11.93 14.13 -21.07
CA ILE A 133 11.88 14.74 -19.73
C ILE A 133 10.64 14.26 -18.96
N GLY A 134 9.51 14.03 -19.66
CA GLY A 134 8.30 13.47 -19.08
C GLY A 134 8.50 12.09 -18.46
N ASP A 135 9.30 11.21 -19.08
CA ASP A 135 9.54 9.85 -18.59
C ASP A 135 10.32 9.86 -17.27
N TYR A 136 11.30 10.75 -17.14
CA TYR A 136 12.07 10.89 -15.90
C TYR A 136 11.22 11.42 -14.75
N LEU A 137 10.31 12.35 -15.03
CA LEU A 137 9.36 12.85 -14.03
C LEU A 137 8.36 11.76 -13.66
N ALA A 138 7.83 11.02 -14.64
CA ALA A 138 6.94 9.90 -14.38
C ALA A 138 7.61 8.84 -13.49
N LEU A 139 8.88 8.51 -13.76
CA LEU A 139 9.69 7.66 -12.86
C LEU A 139 9.79 8.24 -11.45
N GLY A 140 10.01 9.55 -11.32
CA GLY A 140 9.98 10.23 -10.03
C GLY A 140 8.67 10.06 -9.28
N ALA A 141 7.52 10.16 -9.96
CA ALA A 141 6.20 10.04 -9.34
C ALA A 141 5.86 8.58 -8.99
N ILE A 142 6.24 7.63 -9.85
CA ILE A 142 6.09 6.19 -9.62
C ILE A 142 6.89 5.76 -8.39
N PHE A 143 8.17 6.15 -8.34
CA PHE A 143 9.06 5.83 -7.23
C PHE A 143 8.93 6.81 -6.06
N SER A 144 8.03 7.79 -6.06
CA SER A 144 7.72 8.53 -4.81
C SER A 144 6.72 7.77 -3.94
N ALA A 145 5.80 7.01 -4.54
CA ALA A 145 4.82 6.18 -3.82
C ALA A 145 5.48 5.09 -2.98
N THR A 146 4.92 4.79 -1.81
CA THR A 146 5.44 3.78 -0.86
C THR A 146 4.37 2.85 -0.42
N ASP A 147 4.75 1.59 -0.23
CA ASP A 147 3.88 0.64 0.43
C ASP A 147 3.97 0.77 1.94
N SER A 148 3.00 1.45 2.56
CA SER A 148 2.89 1.36 4.01
C SER A 148 2.33 0.00 4.46
N VAL A 149 1.56 -0.71 3.64
CA VAL A 149 0.92 -1.99 4.01
C VAL A 149 1.96 -3.05 4.33
N CYS A 150 2.96 -3.22 3.44
CA CYS A 150 4.08 -4.15 3.66
C CYS A 150 4.81 -3.89 4.99
N THR A 151 4.91 -2.64 5.39
CA THR A 151 5.67 -2.24 6.59
C THR A 151 4.86 -2.37 7.87
N LEU A 152 3.54 -2.16 7.79
CA LEU A 152 2.65 -2.34 8.93
C LEU A 152 2.54 -3.78 9.39
N GLN A 153 2.79 -4.74 8.50
CA GLN A 153 2.78 -6.16 8.87
C GLN A 153 3.95 -6.51 9.80
N VAL A 154 5.03 -5.72 9.81
CA VAL A 154 6.15 -5.87 10.76
C VAL A 154 5.96 -4.98 11.99
N LEU A 155 5.24 -3.86 11.86
CA LEU A 155 5.01 -2.91 12.95
C LEU A 155 3.73 -3.24 13.72
N ASN A 156 3.88 -3.62 15.00
CA ASN A 156 2.71 -3.84 15.84
C ASN A 156 2.13 -2.51 16.36
N GLN A 157 0.84 -2.29 16.10
CA GLN A 157 0.10 -1.11 16.54
C GLN A 157 -0.04 -1.00 18.07
N ASP A 158 -0.03 -2.12 18.79
CA ASP A 158 -0.14 -2.13 20.24
C ASP A 158 1.17 -1.73 20.91
N GLU A 159 2.29 -2.24 20.41
CA GLU A 159 3.63 -1.94 20.92
C GLU A 159 4.12 -0.54 20.50
N THR A 160 3.91 -0.15 19.23
CA THR A 160 4.48 1.07 18.65
C THR A 160 3.43 1.95 17.94
N PRO A 161 2.37 2.40 18.64
CA PRO A 161 1.22 3.08 18.02
C PRO A 161 1.56 4.37 17.29
N LEU A 162 2.58 5.10 17.76
CA LEU A 162 3.04 6.34 17.12
C LEU A 162 3.69 6.05 15.76
N LEU A 163 4.62 5.09 15.71
CA LEU A 163 5.32 4.70 14.48
C LEU A 163 4.33 4.14 13.46
N TYR A 164 3.46 3.23 13.90
CA TYR A 164 2.40 2.67 13.07
C TYR A 164 1.53 3.76 12.44
N SER A 165 1.04 4.71 13.25
CA SER A 165 0.17 5.79 12.75
C SER A 165 0.87 6.70 11.74
N ILE A 166 2.17 6.95 11.92
CA ILE A 166 2.94 7.82 11.04
C ILE A 166 3.27 7.11 9.73
N VAL A 167 3.86 5.93 9.78
CA VAL A 167 4.26 5.16 8.59
C VAL A 167 3.03 4.84 7.74
N PHE A 168 1.93 4.43 8.38
CA PHE A 168 0.68 4.19 7.68
C PHE A 168 0.14 5.48 7.04
N GLY A 169 -0.04 6.53 7.85
CA GLY A 169 -0.63 7.77 7.40
C GLY A 169 0.20 8.44 6.30
N GLU A 170 1.52 8.42 6.42
CA GLU A 170 2.45 8.88 5.39
C GLU A 170 2.19 8.14 4.09
N GLY A 171 2.14 6.80 4.11
CA GLY A 171 1.92 6.00 2.90
C GLY A 171 0.59 6.33 2.22
N VAL A 172 -0.50 6.46 2.98
CA VAL A 172 -1.80 6.80 2.39
C VAL A 172 -1.81 8.21 1.78
N VAL A 173 -1.20 9.20 2.44
CA VAL A 173 -1.08 10.55 1.87
C VAL A 173 -0.14 10.55 0.66
N ASN A 174 0.95 9.78 0.73
CA ASN A 174 1.93 9.63 -0.34
C ASN A 174 1.31 9.08 -1.62
N ASP A 175 0.49 8.03 -1.51
CA ASP A 175 -0.21 7.45 -2.65
C ASP A 175 -1.09 8.49 -3.35
N ALA A 176 -1.84 9.28 -2.58
CA ALA A 176 -2.64 10.36 -3.12
C ALA A 176 -1.77 11.46 -3.77
N THR A 177 -0.66 11.86 -3.14
CA THR A 177 0.25 12.86 -3.72
C THR A 177 0.90 12.37 -5.01
N SER A 178 1.33 11.10 -5.06
CA SER A 178 2.00 10.50 -6.22
C SER A 178 1.05 10.36 -7.41
N ILE A 179 -0.22 9.99 -7.20
CA ILE A 179 -1.24 9.96 -8.25
C ILE A 179 -1.49 11.36 -8.83
N VAL A 180 -1.66 12.37 -7.98
CA VAL A 180 -1.88 13.76 -8.42
C VAL A 180 -0.67 14.28 -9.18
N LEU A 181 0.54 13.92 -8.75
CA LEU A 181 1.78 14.29 -9.40
C LEU A 181 1.93 13.63 -10.77
N PHE A 182 1.62 12.35 -10.88
CA PHE A 182 1.63 11.62 -12.14
C PHE A 182 0.61 12.19 -13.14
N ASN A 183 -0.62 12.44 -12.70
CA ASN A 183 -1.65 13.08 -13.54
C ASN A 183 -1.26 14.50 -13.97
N ALA A 184 -0.58 15.26 -13.09
CA ALA A 184 -0.07 16.58 -13.43
C ALA A 184 1.00 16.50 -14.54
N ILE A 185 1.91 15.53 -14.46
CA ILE A 185 2.96 15.33 -15.49
C ILE A 185 2.36 14.99 -16.84
N GLN A 186 1.28 14.20 -16.89
CA GLN A 186 0.61 13.89 -18.16
C GLN A 186 -0.19 15.08 -18.73
N LYS A 187 -0.76 15.92 -17.86
CA LYS A 187 -1.67 17.01 -18.25
C LYS A 187 -0.93 18.30 -18.62
N PHE A 188 0.19 18.60 -17.98
CA PHE A 188 0.87 19.89 -18.14
C PHE A 188 2.04 19.81 -19.11
N ASP A 189 2.11 20.80 -20.01
CA ASP A 189 3.27 20.99 -20.86
C ASP A 189 4.47 21.47 -20.01
N LEU A 190 5.49 20.62 -19.94
CA LEU A 190 6.67 20.79 -19.09
C LEU A 190 7.60 21.91 -19.54
N SER A 191 7.35 22.51 -20.71
CA SER A 191 8.15 23.59 -21.28
C SER A 191 8.05 24.93 -20.51
N HIS A 192 6.95 25.17 -19.77
CA HIS A 192 6.74 26.40 -19.01
C HIS A 192 6.18 26.16 -17.61
N ILE A 193 7.05 25.83 -16.64
CA ILE A 193 6.68 25.76 -15.22
C ILE A 193 6.37 27.18 -14.71
N THR A 194 5.07 27.51 -14.69
CA THR A 194 4.56 28.79 -14.20
C THR A 194 4.04 28.64 -12.77
N SER A 195 4.11 29.69 -11.94
CA SER A 195 3.53 29.72 -10.58
C SER A 195 2.06 29.26 -10.54
N SER A 196 1.32 29.49 -11.63
CA SER A 196 -0.06 28.99 -11.81
C SER A 196 -0.18 27.46 -11.75
N ILE A 197 0.78 26.72 -12.32
CA ILE A 197 0.77 25.24 -12.34
C ILE A 197 0.97 24.70 -10.92
N PHE A 198 1.84 25.33 -10.13
CA PHE A 198 2.03 24.95 -8.73
C PHE A 198 0.77 25.17 -7.89
N MET A 199 0.06 26.28 -8.12
CA MET A 199 -1.21 26.54 -7.44
C MET A 199 -2.31 25.56 -7.87
N GLU A 200 -2.38 25.23 -9.18
CA GLU A 200 -3.30 24.22 -9.69
C GLU A 200 -3.00 22.83 -9.11
N PHE A 201 -1.72 22.46 -8.98
CA PHE A 201 -1.30 21.21 -8.34
C PHE A 201 -1.75 21.14 -6.88
N ILE A 202 -1.50 22.18 -6.08
CA ILE A 202 -1.98 22.23 -4.69
C ILE A 202 -3.50 22.13 -4.64
N GLY A 203 -4.21 22.86 -5.52
CA GLY A 203 -5.66 22.81 -5.62
C GLY A 203 -6.18 21.41 -5.96
N SER A 204 -5.57 20.74 -6.93
CA SER A 204 -5.89 19.37 -7.33
C SER A 204 -5.64 18.37 -6.20
N PHE A 205 -4.49 18.48 -5.52
CA PHE A 205 -4.18 17.64 -4.36
C PHE A 205 -5.19 17.82 -3.24
N LEU A 206 -5.49 19.07 -2.86
CA LEU A 206 -6.47 19.36 -1.81
C LEU A 206 -7.87 18.86 -2.21
N TYR A 207 -8.29 19.08 -3.46
CA TYR A 207 -9.56 18.57 -3.97
C TYR A 207 -9.64 17.03 -3.89
N PHE A 208 -8.62 16.34 -4.39
CA PHE A 208 -8.55 14.89 -4.40
C PHE A 208 -8.53 14.31 -2.98
N PHE A 209 -7.72 14.89 -2.09
CA PHE A 209 -7.61 14.48 -0.69
C PHE A 209 -8.91 14.72 0.10
N ILE A 210 -9.50 15.91 -0.02
CA ILE A 210 -10.73 16.28 0.71
C ILE A 210 -11.91 15.45 0.20
N THR A 211 -12.09 15.33 -1.11
CA THR A 211 -13.24 14.60 -1.69
C THR A 211 -13.20 13.11 -1.33
N SER A 212 -12.01 12.48 -1.43
CA SER A 212 -11.81 11.08 -1.00
C SER A 212 -12.11 10.90 0.50
N THR A 213 -11.62 11.82 1.34
CA THR A 213 -11.87 11.79 2.79
C THR A 213 -13.35 11.95 3.10
N LEU A 214 -14.03 12.90 2.46
CA LEU A 214 -15.47 13.15 2.66
C LEU A 214 -16.32 11.96 2.21
N LEU A 215 -15.96 11.30 1.11
CA LEU A 215 -16.64 10.09 0.67
C LEU A 215 -16.53 8.98 1.73
N GLY A 216 -15.32 8.73 2.25
CA GLY A 216 -15.08 7.71 3.28
C GLY A 216 -15.86 7.99 4.56
N VAL A 217 -15.83 9.25 5.01
CA VAL A 217 -16.62 9.72 6.16
C VAL A 217 -18.11 9.56 5.90
N GLY A 218 -18.60 9.95 4.72
CA GLY A 218 -20.00 9.84 4.32
C GLY A 218 -20.49 8.40 4.38
N VAL A 219 -19.79 7.46 3.73
CA VAL A 219 -20.15 6.03 3.73
C VAL A 219 -20.08 5.44 5.14
N GLY A 220 -19.10 5.84 5.95
CA GLY A 220 -18.99 5.43 7.35
C GLY A 220 -20.17 5.91 8.23
N LEU A 221 -20.60 7.16 8.05
CA LEU A 221 -21.76 7.73 8.75
C LEU A 221 -23.08 7.10 8.28
N ILE A 222 -23.21 6.81 6.97
CA ILE A 222 -24.35 6.08 6.41
C ILE A 222 -24.44 4.69 7.04
N SER A 223 -23.32 3.97 7.16
CA SER A 223 -23.27 2.68 7.85
C SER A 223 -23.74 2.79 9.31
N ALA A 224 -23.24 3.79 10.05
CA ALA A 224 -23.64 4.04 11.42
C ALA A 224 -25.15 4.33 11.54
N TYR A 225 -25.71 5.09 10.59
CA TYR A 225 -27.14 5.40 10.52
C TYR A 225 -27.99 4.16 10.21
N ILE A 226 -27.60 3.36 9.21
CA ILE A 226 -28.29 2.13 8.83
C ILE A 226 -28.35 1.17 10.02
N ILE A 227 -27.22 0.91 10.67
CA ILE A 227 -27.15 0.01 11.83
C ILE A 227 -27.98 0.55 12.99
N LYS A 228 -27.91 1.85 13.28
CA LYS A 228 -28.73 2.48 14.32
C LYS A 228 -30.23 2.40 14.03
N LYS A 229 -30.65 2.47 12.76
CA LYS A 229 -32.07 2.41 12.37
C LYS A 229 -32.60 0.97 12.33
N LEU A 230 -31.76 0.01 11.93
CA LEU A 230 -32.06 -1.42 11.96
C LEU A 230 -32.18 -1.97 13.39
N TYR A 231 -31.72 -1.21 14.39
CA TYR A 231 -31.83 -1.50 15.83
C TYR A 231 -33.26 -1.74 16.34
N ILE A 232 -34.30 -1.40 15.56
CA ILE A 232 -35.70 -1.34 16.03
C ILE A 232 -36.37 -2.72 16.27
N GLY A 233 -35.73 -3.89 16.09
CA GLY A 233 -36.41 -5.11 16.56
C GLY A 233 -35.82 -6.50 16.40
N ARG A 234 -34.68 -6.72 15.74
CA ARG A 234 -34.08 -8.07 15.65
C ARG A 234 -32.55 -7.99 15.57
N HIS A 235 -31.89 -8.13 16.72
CA HIS A 235 -30.45 -8.27 16.80
C HIS A 235 -30.01 -9.61 16.19
N SER A 236 -29.15 -9.53 15.18
CA SER A 236 -28.44 -10.69 14.65
C SER A 236 -27.02 -10.25 14.35
N THR A 237 -26.07 -10.80 15.11
CA THR A 237 -24.66 -10.45 15.02
C THR A 237 -24.13 -10.57 13.60
N ASP A 238 -24.52 -11.63 12.89
CA ASP A 238 -24.05 -11.88 11.51
C ASP A 238 -24.43 -10.76 10.55
N ARG A 239 -25.65 -10.20 10.67
CA ARG A 239 -26.11 -9.11 9.79
C ARG A 239 -25.38 -7.81 10.08
N GLU A 240 -25.14 -7.50 11.36
CA GLU A 240 -24.40 -6.30 11.76
C GLU A 240 -22.96 -6.35 11.22
N VAL A 241 -22.27 -7.48 11.41
CA VAL A 241 -20.90 -7.69 10.93
C VAL A 241 -20.85 -7.67 9.39
N ALA A 242 -21.74 -8.41 8.72
CA ALA A 242 -21.78 -8.46 7.26
C ALA A 242 -22.04 -7.08 6.63
N LEU A 243 -22.96 -6.29 7.20
CA LEU A 243 -23.21 -4.92 6.74
C LEU A 243 -21.98 -4.03 6.90
N MET A 244 -21.23 -4.15 7.99
CA MET A 244 -19.99 -3.39 8.16
C MET A 244 -18.94 -3.76 7.10
N ILE A 245 -18.75 -5.05 6.81
CA ILE A 245 -17.83 -5.51 5.75
C ILE A 245 -18.26 -4.96 4.38
N LEU A 246 -19.53 -5.13 4.02
CA LEU A 246 -20.05 -4.69 2.72
C LEU A 246 -19.99 -3.18 2.56
N MET A 247 -20.26 -2.40 3.62
CA MET A 247 -20.16 -0.94 3.56
C MET A 247 -18.71 -0.47 3.44
N ALA A 248 -17.75 -1.18 4.04
CA ALA A 248 -16.33 -0.90 3.85
C ALA A 248 -15.92 -1.12 2.39
N TYR A 249 -16.28 -2.26 1.81
CA TYR A 249 -16.05 -2.55 0.38
C TYR A 249 -16.75 -1.56 -0.54
N LEU A 250 -18.00 -1.18 -0.22
CA LEU A 250 -18.74 -0.18 -0.98
C LEU A 250 -18.00 1.17 -0.99
N SER A 251 -17.38 1.57 0.12
CA SER A 251 -16.60 2.82 0.17
C SER A 251 -15.40 2.77 -0.79
N TYR A 252 -14.73 1.62 -0.88
CA TYR A 252 -13.61 1.42 -1.80
C TYR A 252 -14.07 1.47 -3.27
N MET A 253 -15.13 0.73 -3.61
CA MET A 253 -15.65 0.69 -4.98
C MET A 253 -16.21 2.03 -5.44
N MET A 254 -16.87 2.77 -4.55
CA MET A 254 -17.36 4.11 -4.87
C MET A 254 -16.21 5.09 -5.14
N ALA A 255 -15.09 4.97 -4.43
CA ALA A 255 -13.92 5.79 -4.69
C ALA A 255 -13.34 5.50 -6.08
N GLU A 256 -13.25 4.22 -6.46
CA GLU A 256 -12.83 3.84 -7.82
C GLU A 256 -13.76 4.41 -8.90
N LEU A 257 -15.08 4.24 -8.74
CA LEU A 257 -16.07 4.79 -9.69
C LEU A 257 -15.98 6.31 -9.86
N PHE A 258 -15.55 7.03 -8.82
CA PHE A 258 -15.34 8.48 -8.86
C PHE A 258 -13.91 8.90 -9.21
N ASN A 259 -13.01 7.96 -9.55
CA ASN A 259 -11.58 8.19 -9.77
C ASN A 259 -10.93 8.95 -8.61
N LEU A 260 -11.26 8.56 -7.38
CA LEU A 260 -10.73 9.09 -6.12
C LEU A 260 -9.76 8.09 -5.48
N SER A 261 -9.10 8.46 -4.38
CA SER A 261 -8.22 7.53 -3.67
C SER A 261 -9.04 6.51 -2.89
N SER A 262 -9.10 5.28 -3.41
CA SER A 262 -9.79 4.15 -2.78
C SER A 262 -9.19 3.76 -1.44
N ILE A 263 -7.86 3.82 -1.32
CA ILE A 263 -7.10 3.56 -0.09
C ILE A 263 -7.45 4.59 1.00
N LEU A 264 -7.41 5.89 0.65
CA LEU A 264 -7.74 6.98 1.59
C LEU A 264 -9.21 6.91 2.02
N THR A 265 -10.11 6.62 1.08
CA THR A 265 -11.56 6.53 1.32
C THR A 265 -11.89 5.41 2.29
N VAL A 266 -11.41 4.18 2.04
CA VAL A 266 -11.71 3.03 2.90
C VAL A 266 -11.07 3.16 4.29
N PHE A 267 -9.89 3.80 4.39
CA PHE A 267 -9.25 4.08 5.67
C PHE A 267 -10.09 5.01 6.55
N PHE A 268 -10.53 6.16 6.01
CA PHE A 268 -11.38 7.08 6.76
C PHE A 268 -12.77 6.49 7.04
N CYS A 269 -13.28 5.64 6.15
CA CYS A 269 -14.48 4.85 6.41
C CYS A 269 -14.30 3.96 7.66
N GLY A 270 -13.17 3.25 7.76
CA GLY A 270 -12.81 2.45 8.94
C GLY A 270 -12.69 3.27 10.23
N ILE A 271 -12.07 4.46 10.18
CA ILE A 271 -11.98 5.38 11.33
C ILE A 271 -13.38 5.80 11.81
N VAL A 272 -14.26 6.19 10.89
CA VAL A 272 -15.61 6.65 11.23
C VAL A 272 -16.47 5.50 11.75
N MET A 273 -16.41 4.33 11.11
CA MET A 273 -17.12 3.14 11.57
C MET A 273 -16.65 2.69 12.96
N SER A 274 -15.34 2.72 13.25
CA SER A 274 -14.85 2.38 14.59
C SER A 274 -15.26 3.40 15.66
N HIS A 275 -15.56 4.64 15.27
CA HIS A 275 -15.98 5.68 16.22
C HIS A 275 -17.51 5.70 16.43
N TYR A 276 -18.30 5.56 15.38
CA TYR A 276 -19.76 5.65 15.47
C TYR A 276 -20.43 4.28 15.39
N THR A 277 -20.17 3.52 14.32
CA THR A 277 -20.82 2.22 14.07
C THR A 277 -20.53 1.20 15.17
N TRP A 278 -19.28 1.10 15.63
CA TRP A 278 -18.87 0.15 16.68
C TRP A 278 -19.62 0.35 18.00
N HIS A 279 -20.01 1.59 18.33
CA HIS A 279 -20.80 1.85 19.54
C HIS A 279 -22.29 1.55 19.36
N ASN A 280 -22.78 1.52 18.11
CA ASN A 280 -24.19 1.25 17.79
C ASN A 280 -24.53 -0.25 17.68
N VAL A 281 -23.53 -1.13 17.56
CA VAL A 281 -23.72 -2.59 17.49
C VAL A 281 -23.78 -3.24 18.87
N THR A 282 -24.32 -4.46 18.93
CA THR A 282 -24.40 -5.25 20.18
C THR A 282 -23.01 -5.65 20.71
N GLU A 283 -22.89 -5.97 22.00
CA GLU A 283 -21.62 -6.41 22.60
C GLU A 283 -21.04 -7.66 21.92
N GLY A 284 -21.90 -8.64 21.58
CA GLY A 284 -21.48 -9.83 20.82
C GLY A 284 -20.94 -9.49 19.43
N SER A 285 -21.58 -8.53 18.75
CA SER A 285 -21.09 -8.01 17.47
C SER A 285 -19.78 -7.26 17.62
N ARG A 286 -19.55 -6.48 18.68
CA ARG A 286 -18.26 -5.77 18.87
C ARG A 286 -17.07 -6.71 18.89
N VAL A 287 -17.19 -7.82 19.61
CA VAL A 287 -16.15 -8.86 19.68
C VAL A 287 -15.98 -9.52 18.32
N THR A 288 -17.10 -9.95 17.71
CA THR A 288 -17.10 -10.63 16.42
C THR A 288 -16.52 -9.78 15.30
N THR A 289 -16.92 -8.51 15.20
CA THR A 289 -16.42 -7.51 14.25
C THR A 289 -14.90 -7.35 14.37
N LYS A 290 -14.37 -7.22 15.59
CA LYS A 290 -12.92 -7.06 15.81
C LYS A 290 -12.14 -8.26 15.29
N HIS A 291 -12.57 -9.48 15.61
CA HIS A 291 -11.91 -10.69 15.14
C HIS A 291 -12.11 -10.92 13.64
N ALA A 292 -13.31 -10.69 13.10
CA ALA A 292 -13.59 -10.86 11.68
C ALA A 292 -12.72 -9.97 10.80
N PHE A 293 -12.57 -8.67 11.14
CA PHE A 293 -11.72 -7.76 10.37
C PHE A 293 -10.25 -8.10 10.50
N ALA A 294 -9.79 -8.49 11.69
CA ALA A 294 -8.42 -8.93 11.90
C ALA A 294 -8.11 -10.21 11.08
N THR A 295 -9.00 -11.20 11.09
CA THR A 295 -8.82 -12.45 10.34
C THR A 295 -8.84 -12.21 8.83
N LEU A 296 -9.76 -11.37 8.32
CA LEU A 296 -9.81 -11.02 6.90
C LEU A 296 -8.53 -10.27 6.46
N SER A 297 -8.08 -9.30 7.25
CA SER A 297 -6.79 -8.62 7.04
C SER A 297 -5.65 -9.64 6.97
N PHE A 298 -5.55 -10.50 7.99
CA PHE A 298 -4.48 -11.50 8.09
C PHE A 298 -4.43 -12.48 6.92
N ILE A 299 -5.57 -12.99 6.46
CA ILE A 299 -5.63 -13.87 5.29
C ILE A 299 -5.17 -13.11 4.03
N SER A 300 -5.68 -11.89 3.81
CA SER A 300 -5.25 -11.05 2.69
C SER A 300 -3.75 -10.74 2.73
N GLU A 301 -3.20 -10.52 3.93
CA GLU A 301 -1.77 -10.24 4.13
C GLU A 301 -0.89 -11.43 3.75
N ILE A 302 -1.22 -12.64 4.20
CA ILE A 302 -0.51 -13.88 3.81
C ILE A 302 -0.60 -14.09 2.31
N PHE A 303 -1.79 -13.87 1.73
CA PHE A 303 -2.00 -13.97 0.29
C PHE A 303 -1.03 -13.06 -0.47
N ILE A 304 -0.94 -11.78 -0.09
CA ILE A 304 -0.06 -10.82 -0.75
C ILE A 304 1.40 -11.29 -0.72
N PHE A 305 1.94 -11.69 0.43
CA PHE A 305 3.35 -12.11 0.51
C PHE A 305 3.65 -13.39 -0.24
N LEU A 306 2.74 -14.36 -0.17
CA LEU A 306 2.88 -15.59 -0.95
C LEU A 306 2.90 -15.25 -2.45
N TYR A 307 1.99 -14.39 -2.89
CA TYR A 307 1.86 -14.01 -4.29
C TYR A 307 3.07 -13.21 -4.80
N VAL A 308 3.56 -12.25 -4.02
CA VAL A 308 4.80 -11.49 -4.31
C VAL A 308 6.01 -12.41 -4.35
N GLY A 309 6.11 -13.38 -3.43
CA GLY A 309 7.19 -14.36 -3.43
C GLY A 309 7.21 -15.24 -4.68
N MET A 310 6.02 -15.62 -5.17
CA MET A 310 5.88 -16.38 -6.42
C MET A 310 6.22 -15.52 -7.66
N ASP A 311 5.73 -14.29 -7.71
CA ASP A 311 5.92 -13.34 -8.82
C ASP A 311 7.40 -12.91 -9.00
N ALA A 312 8.19 -12.88 -7.92
CA ALA A 312 9.62 -12.56 -7.97
C ALA A 312 10.44 -13.46 -8.91
N LEU A 313 9.92 -14.66 -9.23
CA LEU A 313 10.56 -15.65 -10.08
C LEU A 313 9.95 -15.75 -11.49
N ASP A 314 9.11 -14.79 -11.87
CA ASP A 314 8.51 -14.77 -13.21
C ASP A 314 9.58 -14.61 -14.31
N ILE A 315 9.65 -15.62 -15.18
CA ILE A 315 10.63 -15.72 -16.26
C ILE A 315 10.49 -14.60 -17.29
N GLU A 316 9.32 -13.98 -17.44
CA GLU A 316 9.15 -12.89 -18.41
C GLU A 316 9.90 -11.63 -17.98
N LYS A 317 9.86 -11.32 -16.68
CA LYS A 317 10.67 -10.24 -16.07
C LYS A 317 12.16 -10.55 -16.22
N TRP A 318 12.57 -11.78 -15.91
CA TRP A 318 13.96 -12.21 -16.03
C TRP A 318 14.47 -12.33 -17.48
N LYS A 319 13.60 -12.57 -18.47
CA LYS A 319 13.95 -12.55 -19.90
C LYS A 319 14.30 -11.16 -20.40
N VAL A 320 13.66 -10.11 -19.87
CA VAL A 320 14.03 -8.71 -20.16
C VAL A 320 15.40 -8.40 -19.56
N VAL A 321 15.63 -8.84 -18.32
CA VAL A 321 16.93 -8.69 -17.63
C VAL A 321 18.04 -9.46 -18.35
N SER A 322 17.77 -10.69 -18.82
CA SER A 322 18.78 -11.55 -19.47
C SER A 322 19.23 -11.06 -20.84
N LYS A 323 18.43 -10.21 -21.52
CA LYS A 323 18.82 -9.60 -22.80
C LYS A 323 19.96 -8.58 -22.64
N SER A 324 20.05 -7.92 -21.49
CA SER A 324 21.17 -7.01 -21.15
C SER A 324 21.40 -6.96 -19.64
N PRO A 325 22.08 -7.98 -19.07
CA PRO A 325 22.23 -8.11 -17.62
C PRO A 325 23.07 -6.97 -17.01
N GLY A 326 24.06 -6.46 -17.74
CA GLY A 326 24.93 -5.37 -17.27
C GLY A 326 24.19 -4.04 -17.14
N THR A 327 23.36 -3.67 -18.13
CA THR A 327 22.58 -2.42 -18.06
C THR A 327 21.41 -2.53 -17.10
N SER A 328 20.72 -3.68 -17.05
CA SER A 328 19.62 -3.89 -16.11
C SER A 328 20.10 -3.85 -14.65
N ALA A 329 21.21 -4.53 -14.33
CA ALA A 329 21.80 -4.45 -12.99
C ALA A 329 22.26 -3.03 -12.64
N GLY A 330 22.82 -2.30 -13.61
CA GLY A 330 23.20 -0.89 -13.44
C GLY A 330 22.00 0.01 -13.14
N VAL A 331 20.92 -0.14 -13.91
CA VAL A 331 19.66 0.61 -13.71
C VAL A 331 19.04 0.31 -12.35
N SER A 332 18.88 -0.97 -12.02
CA SER A 332 18.30 -1.38 -10.73
C SER A 332 19.14 -0.92 -9.55
N SER A 333 20.48 -1.02 -9.63
CA SER A 333 21.38 -0.54 -8.58
C SER A 333 21.30 0.98 -8.41
N ILE A 334 21.20 1.73 -9.50
CA ILE A 334 21.08 3.19 -9.45
C ILE A 334 19.73 3.60 -8.86
N LEU A 335 18.64 2.97 -9.31
CA LEU A 335 17.31 3.22 -8.77
C LEU A 335 17.27 2.90 -7.27
N LEU A 336 17.83 1.76 -6.84
CA LEU A 336 17.89 1.40 -5.43
C LEU A 336 18.71 2.41 -4.61
N ALA A 337 19.84 2.87 -5.15
CA ALA A 337 20.67 3.88 -4.48
C ALA A 337 19.96 5.23 -4.38
N LEU A 338 19.28 5.67 -5.45
CA LEU A 338 18.43 6.85 -5.42
C LEU A 338 17.35 6.68 -4.35
N VAL A 339 16.67 5.53 -4.34
CA VAL A 339 15.61 5.19 -3.37
C VAL A 339 16.04 5.39 -1.92
N LEU A 340 17.22 4.88 -1.58
CA LEU A 340 17.80 5.05 -0.25
C LEU A 340 18.10 6.52 0.08
N VAL A 341 18.67 7.25 -0.88
CA VAL A 341 19.09 8.64 -0.71
C VAL A 341 17.88 9.56 -0.58
N GLU A 342 16.86 9.43 -1.44
CA GLU A 342 15.73 10.33 -1.38
C GLU A 342 14.91 10.12 -0.11
N ARG A 343 14.79 8.89 0.37
CA ARG A 343 14.17 8.59 1.66
C ARG A 343 14.94 9.20 2.82
N ALA A 344 16.27 9.16 2.80
CA ALA A 344 17.06 9.81 3.83
C ALA A 344 16.85 11.34 3.79
N ALA A 345 16.85 11.91 2.58
CA ALA A 345 16.66 13.33 2.35
C ALA A 345 15.24 13.84 2.67
N SER A 346 14.22 13.00 2.61
CA SER A 346 12.86 13.35 3.04
C SER A 346 12.69 13.17 4.56
N VAL A 347 13.10 12.01 5.11
CA VAL A 347 12.79 11.65 6.51
C VAL A 347 13.63 12.44 7.53
N PHE A 348 14.95 12.55 7.34
CA PHE A 348 15.81 13.19 8.34
C PHE A 348 15.55 14.70 8.48
N PRO A 349 15.48 15.50 7.39
CA PRO A 349 15.18 16.92 7.50
C PRO A 349 13.77 17.21 8.03
N LEU A 350 12.76 16.47 7.58
CA LEU A 350 11.38 16.65 8.06
C LEU A 350 11.21 16.23 9.52
N SER A 351 11.90 15.18 9.96
CA SER A 351 11.90 14.79 11.37
C SER A 351 12.62 15.81 12.26
N PHE A 352 13.69 16.44 11.77
CA PHE A 352 14.34 17.57 12.45
C PHE A 352 13.38 18.76 12.56
N LEU A 353 12.73 19.16 11.46
CA LEU A 353 11.75 20.25 11.45
C LEU A 353 10.57 19.96 12.39
N SER A 354 10.06 18.72 12.38
CA SER A 354 8.99 18.28 13.26
C SER A 354 9.40 18.33 14.74
N ASN A 355 10.64 17.95 15.06
CA ASN A 355 11.20 18.03 16.40
C ASN A 355 11.34 19.47 16.91
N LEU A 356 11.50 20.46 16.03
CA LEU A 356 11.50 21.89 16.38
C LEU A 356 10.09 22.41 16.67
N ILE A 357 9.09 21.95 15.93
CA ILE A 357 7.69 22.37 16.10
C ILE A 357 7.09 21.75 17.38
N LYS A 358 7.56 20.58 17.80
CA LYS A 358 7.07 19.89 19.01
C LYS A 358 7.50 20.58 20.30
N ARG A 359 6.50 21.03 21.07
CA ARG A 359 6.66 21.69 22.38
C ARG A 359 7.02 20.74 23.54
N SER A 360 6.69 19.44 23.43
CA SER A 360 6.97 18.45 24.49
C SER A 360 8.16 17.55 24.15
N GLN A 361 9.08 17.35 25.12
CA GLN A 361 10.20 16.42 25.03
C GLN A 361 9.75 14.95 24.85
N SER A 362 8.59 14.58 25.38
CA SER A 362 8.04 13.21 25.31
C SER A 362 7.55 12.81 23.91
N ASP A 363 7.39 13.75 22.99
CA ASP A 363 6.90 13.51 21.63
C ASP A 363 8.02 13.57 20.58
N LYS A 364 9.28 13.87 20.96
CA LYS A 364 10.39 14.01 20.01
C LYS A 364 10.79 12.66 19.41
N PHE A 365 11.08 12.66 18.11
CA PHE A 365 11.56 11.49 17.41
C PHE A 365 12.98 11.17 17.83
N THR A 366 13.18 9.95 18.32
CA THR A 366 14.52 9.40 18.55
C THR A 366 15.15 9.04 17.21
N LEU A 367 16.47 9.12 17.07
CA LEU A 367 17.18 8.67 15.85
C LEU A 367 16.79 7.23 15.44
N LYS A 368 16.59 6.34 16.41
CA LYS A 368 16.09 4.97 16.17
C LYS A 368 14.75 4.96 15.43
N GLN A 369 13.81 5.82 15.82
CA GLN A 369 12.50 5.92 15.18
C GLN A 369 12.61 6.50 13.77
N GLN A 370 13.51 7.47 13.55
CA GLN A 370 13.76 8.02 12.22
C GLN A 370 14.35 6.97 11.27
N VAL A 371 15.29 6.15 11.75
CA VAL A 371 15.85 5.03 10.97
C VAL A 371 14.79 3.99 10.65
N ILE A 372 13.88 3.69 11.59
CA ILE A 372 12.75 2.78 11.33
C ILE A 372 11.83 3.35 10.25
N ILE A 373 11.48 4.64 10.30
CA ILE A 373 10.63 5.29 9.29
C ILE A 373 11.34 5.29 7.93
N TRP A 374 12.63 5.63 7.91
CA TRP A 374 13.45 5.60 6.70
C TRP A 374 13.47 4.21 6.06
N TRP A 375 13.70 3.16 6.86
CA TRP A 375 13.75 1.78 6.38
C TRP A 375 12.37 1.26 5.95
N ALA A 376 11.32 1.58 6.69
CA ALA A 376 9.95 1.22 6.34
C ALA A 376 9.57 1.81 4.98
N GLY A 377 9.83 3.10 4.76
CA GLY A 377 9.51 3.79 3.50
C GLY A 377 10.28 3.30 2.26
N LEU A 378 11.16 2.30 2.36
CA LEU A 378 11.84 1.72 1.19
C LEU A 378 10.94 0.78 0.37
N MET A 379 9.91 0.20 1.00
CA MET A 379 8.98 -0.70 0.30
C MET A 379 8.17 0.08 -0.73
N ARG A 380 8.17 -0.38 -1.98
CA ARG A 380 7.37 0.20 -3.07
C ARG A 380 6.11 -0.62 -3.27
N GLY A 381 5.00 0.09 -3.34
CA GLY A 381 3.67 -0.50 -3.27
C GLY A 381 3.05 -0.71 -4.61
N SER A 382 1.85 -1.29 -4.54
CA SER A 382 1.02 -1.52 -5.71
C SER A 382 0.70 -0.25 -6.49
N VAL A 383 0.59 0.91 -5.84
CA VAL A 383 0.37 2.19 -6.54
C VAL A 383 1.51 2.51 -7.51
N SER A 384 2.77 2.25 -7.13
CA SER A 384 3.90 2.38 -8.07
C SER A 384 3.75 1.45 -9.27
N VAL A 385 3.25 0.23 -9.05
CA VAL A 385 3.00 -0.76 -10.10
C VAL A 385 1.88 -0.28 -11.03
N ALA A 386 0.72 0.10 -10.49
CA ALA A 386 -0.41 0.60 -11.27
C ALA A 386 -0.04 1.83 -12.11
N LEU A 387 0.72 2.78 -11.54
CA LEU A 387 1.21 3.95 -12.27
C LEU A 387 2.18 3.55 -13.40
N ALA A 388 3.07 2.58 -13.15
CA ALA A 388 3.97 2.08 -14.18
C ALA A 388 3.22 1.43 -15.36
N TYR A 389 2.17 0.65 -15.09
CA TYR A 389 1.35 0.06 -16.15
C TYR A 389 0.48 1.09 -16.88
N SER A 390 0.03 2.15 -16.20
CA SER A 390 -0.73 3.24 -16.81
C SER A 390 0.07 4.06 -17.83
N GLN A 391 1.40 4.07 -17.73
CA GLN A 391 2.30 4.78 -18.66
C GLN A 391 2.54 4.00 -19.96
N VAL A 392 2.19 2.71 -20.01
CA VAL A 392 2.48 1.82 -21.16
C VAL A 392 1.37 1.86 -22.23
N ASN A 393 0.29 2.61 -22.03
CA ASN A 393 -0.83 2.71 -22.96
C ASN A 393 -0.78 3.94 -23.87
#